data_AF-A0AB34CD63-F1
#
_entry.id   AF-A0AB34CD63-F1
#
_cell.length_a   1.000
_cell.length_b   1.000
_cell.length_c   1.000
_cell.angle_alpha   90.00
_cell.angle_beta   90.00
_cell.angle_gamma   90.00
#
_symmetry.space_group_name_H-M   'P 1'
#
loop_
_entity.id
_entity.type
_entity.pdbx_description
1 polymer ?
#
loop_
_entity_poly.entity_id
_entity_poly.type
_entity_poly.pdbx_seq_one_letter_code
_entity_poly.pdbx_strand_id
1 'polypeptide(L)'
;MNRRDLDQLLELWARWAIAGYSYGYGSSFASILEMMMVTHCQFSGGGGAPNDAVETSVEGAVALLKIQDELSAGVLRVEYGVKRFRSNPQTQLGKSAAMGIPLIRYRRKLEKARRFVAEYLAKRLGILCEY
;
A
#
# COMPACT_ATOMS: atom_id res chain seq x y z
N MET A 1 -13.32 11.55 0.20
CA MET A 1 -12.30 11.35 -0.85
C MET A 1 -12.90 10.55 -2.00
N ASN A 2 -12.74 10.97 -3.26
CA ASN A 2 -13.34 10.25 -4.39
C ASN A 2 -12.59 8.92 -4.66
N ARG A 3 -13.30 7.94 -5.23
CA ARG A 3 -12.71 6.63 -5.58
C ARG A 3 -11.55 6.74 -6.57
N ARG A 4 -11.65 7.63 -7.56
CA ARG A 4 -10.62 7.85 -8.58
C ARG A 4 -9.33 8.41 -7.97
N ASP A 5 -9.47 9.38 -7.07
CA ASP A 5 -8.34 10.00 -6.37
C ASP A 5 -7.62 8.96 -5.50
N LEU A 6 -8.38 8.12 -4.77
CA LEU A 6 -7.81 7.03 -3.98
C LEU A 6 -7.07 6.00 -4.85
N ASP A 7 -7.63 5.63 -6.00
CA ASP A 7 -6.99 4.67 -6.91
C ASP A 7 -5.67 5.22 -7.48
N GLN A 8 -5.64 6.50 -7.86
CA GLN A 8 -4.39 7.15 -8.29
C GLN A 8 -3.34 7.18 -7.18
N LEU A 9 -3.73 7.53 -5.95
CA LEU A 9 -2.82 7.51 -4.80
C LEU A 9 -2.27 6.11 -4.51
N LEU A 10 -3.11 5.08 -4.60
CA LEU A 10 -2.68 3.69 -4.42
C LEU A 10 -1.77 3.21 -5.56
N GLU A 11 -2.00 3.64 -6.80
CA GLU A 11 -1.08 3.36 -7.90
C GLU A 11 0.27 4.04 -7.74
N LEU A 12 0.29 5.32 -7.34
CA LEU A 12 1.52 6.07 -7.06
C LEU A 12 2.29 5.45 -5.89
N TRP A 13 1.59 5.12 -4.79
CA TRP A 13 2.16 4.36 -3.68
C TRP A 13 2.73 3.03 -4.14
N ALA A 14 2.04 2.28 -5.00
CA ALA A 14 2.53 0.98 -5.44
C ALA A 14 3.82 1.10 -6.27
N ARG A 15 3.90 2.08 -7.17
CA ARG A 15 5.13 2.38 -7.92
C ARG A 15 6.26 2.82 -7.00
N TRP A 16 5.98 3.70 -6.05
CA TRP A 16 6.93 4.15 -5.04
C TRP A 16 7.42 3.00 -4.16
N ALA A 17 6.52 2.13 -3.70
CA ALA A 17 6.86 0.97 -2.88
C ALA A 17 7.75 0.01 -3.67
N ILE A 18 7.40 -0.31 -4.92
CA ILE A 18 8.22 -1.15 -5.81
C ILE A 18 9.60 -0.52 -6.04
N ALA A 19 9.68 0.79 -6.27
CA ALA A 19 10.95 1.49 -6.43
C ALA A 19 11.80 1.41 -5.14
N GLY A 20 11.19 1.58 -3.97
CA GLY A 20 11.83 1.39 -2.66
C GLY A 20 12.34 -0.03 -2.45
N TYR A 21 11.57 -1.06 -2.86
CA TYR A 21 12.03 -2.45 -2.87
C TYR A 21 13.15 -2.73 -3.89
N SER A 22 13.24 -1.93 -4.95
CA SER A 22 14.24 -2.10 -6.01
C SER A 22 15.63 -1.58 -5.62
N TYR A 23 15.76 -0.78 -4.55
CA TYR A 23 17.05 -0.38 -3.96
C TYR A 23 17.71 -1.49 -3.11
N GLY A 24 17.12 -2.67 -3.02
CA GLY A 24 17.75 -3.82 -2.41
C GLY A 24 16.92 -5.08 -2.61
N TYR A 25 17.35 -5.91 -3.56
CA TYR A 25 16.90 -7.30 -3.74
C TYR A 25 16.89 -8.01 -2.38
N GLY A 26 15.73 -8.06 -1.72
CA GLY A 26 15.53 -8.77 -0.45
C GLY A 26 15.13 -7.93 0.77
N SER A 27 15.11 -6.59 0.73
CA SER A 27 14.70 -5.81 1.91
C SER A 27 13.17 -5.66 1.99
N SER A 28 12.51 -6.66 2.58
CA SER A 28 11.26 -6.34 3.28
C SER A 28 11.66 -5.50 4.50
N PHE A 29 11.70 -4.17 4.37
CA PHE A 29 11.91 -3.30 5.51
C PHE A 29 10.97 -3.75 6.65
N ALA A 30 11.55 -4.14 7.79
CA ALA A 30 10.82 -4.63 8.94
C ALA A 30 10.02 -3.50 9.61
N SER A 31 10.39 -2.23 9.35
CA SER A 31 9.65 -1.06 9.79
C SER A 31 9.84 0.16 8.88
N ILE A 32 8.93 1.13 9.00
CA ILE A 32 9.05 2.46 8.38
C ILE A 32 10.34 3.18 8.82
N LEU A 33 10.77 2.96 10.06
CA LEU A 33 12.02 3.54 10.58
C LEU A 33 13.25 2.94 9.90
N GLU A 34 13.26 1.62 9.69
CA GLU A 34 14.34 0.95 8.96
C GLU A 34 14.38 1.44 7.51
N MET A 35 13.22 1.59 6.87
CA MET A 35 13.12 2.16 5.53
C MET A 35 13.68 3.59 5.48
N MET A 36 13.30 4.47 6.43
CA MET A 36 13.80 5.85 6.52
C MET A 36 15.31 5.91 6.78
N MET A 37 15.83 5.02 7.63
CA MET A 37 17.24 4.94 7.96
C MET A 37 18.07 4.47 6.76
N VAL A 38 17.62 3.43 6.05
CA VAL A 38 18.33 2.85 4.91
C VAL A 38 18.28 3.77 3.68
N THR A 39 17.18 4.48 3.48
CA THR A 39 17.02 5.41 2.34
C THR A 39 17.57 6.81 2.61
N HIS A 40 18.13 7.06 3.81
CA HIS A 40 18.69 8.36 4.23
C HIS A 40 17.75 9.57 3.98
N CYS A 41 16.43 9.36 3.97
CA CYS A 41 15.43 10.35 3.53
C CYS A 41 15.70 10.93 2.11
N GLN A 42 16.60 10.33 1.33
CA GLN A 42 16.88 10.73 -0.05
C GLN A 42 15.96 9.98 -0.99
N PHE A 43 14.75 10.52 -1.14
CA PHE A 43 13.87 10.15 -2.24
C PHE A 43 14.40 10.84 -3.51
N SER A 44 15.26 10.15 -4.27
CA SER A 44 15.77 10.67 -5.54
C SER A 44 14.62 10.75 -6.56
N GLY A 45 14.03 11.94 -6.67
CA GLY A 45 12.97 12.25 -7.61
C GLY A 45 12.38 13.65 -7.43
N GLY A 46 13.23 14.68 -7.37
CA GLY A 46 12.83 16.09 -7.37
C GLY A 46 12.86 16.74 -5.99
N GLY A 47 13.70 17.78 -5.86
CA GLY A 47 13.95 18.51 -4.62
C GLY A 47 12.68 19.13 -4.02
N GLY A 48 12.23 18.55 -2.92
CA GLY A 48 11.38 19.16 -1.92
C GLY A 48 11.85 18.68 -0.55
N ALA A 49 11.79 19.55 0.47
CA ALA A 49 12.10 19.25 1.86
C ALA A 49 11.48 17.91 2.34
N PRO A 50 11.96 17.29 3.44
CA PRO A 50 11.41 16.05 3.97
C PRO A 50 10.02 16.28 4.59
N ASN A 51 9.05 16.55 3.73
CA ASN A 51 7.64 16.67 4.07
C ASN A 51 7.01 15.33 3.75
N ASP A 52 6.47 14.68 4.78
CA ASP A 52 5.35 13.74 4.75
C ASP A 52 4.79 13.40 3.36
N ALA A 53 5.52 12.61 2.58
CA ALA A 53 5.05 12.20 1.27
C ALA A 53 3.75 11.39 1.43
N VAL A 54 2.76 11.63 0.57
CA VAL A 54 1.45 10.98 0.64
C VAL A 54 1.61 9.46 0.55
N GLU A 55 2.60 8.98 -0.20
CA GLU A 55 3.00 7.58 -0.33
C GLU A 55 3.47 6.98 0.99
N THR A 56 4.26 7.71 1.79
CA THR A 56 4.67 7.31 3.14
C THR A 56 3.47 7.22 4.08
N SER A 57 2.50 8.11 3.92
CA SER A 57 1.24 8.09 4.67
C SER A 57 0.38 6.87 4.31
N VAL A 58 0.33 6.51 3.03
CA VAL A 58 -0.33 5.28 2.54
C VAL A 58 0.37 4.05 3.12
N GLU A 59 1.70 3.98 3.06
CA GLU A 59 2.46 2.84 3.61
C GLU A 59 2.25 2.72 5.12
N GLY A 60 2.21 3.83 5.86
CA GLY A 60 1.83 3.87 7.27
C GLY A 60 0.44 3.27 7.52
N ALA A 61 -0.55 3.64 6.72
CA ALA A 61 -1.89 3.05 6.80
C ALA A 61 -1.87 1.54 6.52
N VAL A 62 -1.14 1.10 5.50
CA VAL A 62 -1.02 -0.33 5.16
C VAL A 62 -0.26 -1.11 6.23
N ALA A 63 0.77 -0.52 6.85
CA ALA A 63 1.51 -1.11 7.96
C ALA A 63 0.63 -1.26 9.21
N LEU A 64 -0.16 -0.23 9.55
CA LEU A 64 -1.15 -0.31 10.64
C LEU A 64 -2.23 -1.35 10.35
N LEU A 65 -2.74 -1.40 9.12
CA LEU A 65 -3.69 -2.42 8.69
C LEU A 65 -3.11 -3.82 8.80
N LYS A 66 -1.81 -4.01 8.53
CA LYS A 66 -1.14 -5.31 8.67
C LYS A 66 -1.18 -5.81 10.12
N ILE A 67 -1.01 -4.93 11.09
CA ILE A 67 -1.08 -5.26 12.53
C ILE A 67 -2.50 -5.73 12.91
N GLN A 68 -3.53 -5.10 12.34
CA GLN A 68 -4.93 -5.43 12.66
C GLN A 68 -5.50 -6.61 11.86
N ASP A 69 -5.16 -6.70 10.58
CA ASP A 69 -5.71 -7.67 9.62
C ASP A 69 -4.69 -7.89 8.49
N GLU A 70 -3.69 -8.73 8.80
CA GLU A 70 -2.58 -9.05 7.90
C GLU A 70 -3.05 -9.49 6.50
N LEU A 71 -4.14 -10.26 6.43
CA LEU A 71 -4.69 -10.74 5.17
C LEU A 71 -5.21 -9.58 4.30
N SER A 72 -5.85 -8.57 4.90
CA SER A 72 -6.36 -7.41 4.15
C SER A 72 -5.22 -6.57 3.59
N ALA A 73 -4.18 -6.34 4.38
CA ALA A 73 -2.97 -5.65 3.92
C ALA A 73 -2.25 -6.44 2.82
N GLY A 74 -2.18 -7.76 2.96
CA GLY A 74 -1.61 -8.66 1.96
C GLY A 74 -2.38 -8.61 0.63
N VAL A 75 -3.71 -8.67 0.69
CA VAL A 75 -4.57 -8.55 -0.51
C VAL A 75 -4.36 -7.23 -1.24
N LEU A 76 -4.25 -6.13 -0.50
CA LEU A 76 -4.00 -4.80 -1.09
C LEU A 76 -2.64 -4.75 -1.80
N ARG A 77 -1.57 -5.23 -1.15
CA ARG A 77 -0.22 -5.29 -1.75
C ARG A 77 -0.19 -6.17 -2.99
N VAL A 78 -0.93 -7.27 -3.00
CA VAL A 78 -1.04 -8.16 -4.17
C VAL A 78 -1.83 -7.51 -5.30
N GLU A 79 -2.93 -6.81 -4.98
CA GLU A 79 -3.78 -6.21 -6.00
C GLU A 79 -3.03 -5.15 -6.82
N TYR A 80 -2.36 -4.22 -6.15
CA TYR A 80 -1.60 -3.15 -6.78
C TYR A 80 -0.17 -3.58 -7.19
N GLY A 81 0.18 -4.86 -7.02
CA GLY A 81 1.43 -5.42 -7.56
C GLY A 81 2.70 -5.10 -6.77
N VAL A 82 2.55 -4.61 -5.53
CA VAL A 82 3.63 -4.41 -4.56
C VAL A 82 4.20 -5.77 -4.11
N LYS A 83 3.32 -6.75 -3.88
CA LYS A 83 3.70 -8.15 -3.63
C LYS A 83 3.30 -8.99 -4.84
N ARG A 84 4.26 -9.64 -5.49
CA ARG A 84 4.02 -10.47 -6.67
C ARG A 84 4.26 -11.94 -6.38
N PHE A 85 3.42 -12.79 -6.95
CA PHE A 85 3.67 -14.23 -7.00
C PHE A 85 4.51 -14.56 -8.22
N ARG A 86 5.25 -15.67 -8.17
CA ARG A 86 6.05 -16.16 -9.32
C ARG A 86 5.21 -16.36 -10.58
N SER A 87 3.96 -16.78 -10.42
CA SER A 87 2.99 -16.95 -11.53
C SER A 87 2.43 -15.63 -12.07
N ASN A 88 2.67 -14.50 -11.38
CA ASN A 88 2.22 -13.15 -11.72
C ASN A 88 0.79 -13.06 -12.31
N PRO A 89 -0.23 -13.58 -11.61
CA PRO A 89 -1.59 -13.59 -12.11
C PRO A 89 -2.14 -12.16 -12.24
N GLN A 90 -2.66 -11.83 -13.41
CA GLN A 90 -3.23 -10.50 -13.68
C GLN A 90 -4.67 -10.36 -13.16
N THR A 91 -5.43 -11.46 -13.15
CA THR A 91 -6.83 -11.45 -12.76
C THR A 91 -7.00 -11.61 -11.24
N GLN A 92 -8.05 -11.01 -10.67
CA GLN A 92 -8.38 -11.19 -9.25
C GLN A 92 -8.60 -12.67 -8.89
N LEU A 93 -9.15 -13.46 -9.81
CA LEU A 93 -9.32 -14.91 -9.63
C LEU A 93 -7.97 -15.62 -9.49
N GLY A 94 -7.01 -15.31 -10.36
CA GLY A 94 -5.67 -15.86 -10.28
C GLY A 94 -4.92 -15.41 -9.03
N LYS A 95 -5.06 -14.13 -8.64
CA LYS A 95 -4.49 -13.57 -7.41
C LYS A 95 -5.10 -14.21 -6.15
N SER A 96 -6.41 -14.46 -6.13
CA SER A 96 -7.08 -15.12 -5.01
C SER A 96 -6.67 -16.59 -4.89
N ALA A 97 -6.56 -17.29 -6.02
CA ALA A 97 -6.06 -18.67 -6.07
C ALA A 97 -4.61 -18.76 -5.59
N ALA A 98 -3.74 -17.83 -6.02
CA ALA A 98 -2.35 -17.76 -5.57
C ALA A 98 -2.21 -17.45 -4.06
N MET A 99 -3.17 -16.72 -3.48
CA MET A 99 -3.25 -16.51 -2.02
C MET A 99 -3.97 -17.64 -1.26
N GLY A 100 -4.53 -18.63 -1.96
CA GLY A 100 -5.30 -19.71 -1.32
C GLY A 100 -6.60 -19.25 -0.66
N ILE A 101 -7.20 -18.14 -1.13
CA ILE A 101 -8.46 -17.61 -0.58
C ILE A 101 -9.58 -17.59 -1.63
N PRO A 102 -10.86 -17.75 -1.22
CA PRO A 102 -11.99 -17.61 -2.13
C PRO A 102 -12.10 -16.19 -2.71
N LEU A 103 -12.53 -16.07 -3.97
CA LEU A 103 -12.65 -14.78 -4.67
C LEU A 103 -13.55 -13.77 -3.93
N ILE A 104 -14.64 -14.24 -3.33
CA ILE A 104 -15.55 -13.39 -2.54
C ILE A 104 -14.83 -12.83 -1.31
N ARG A 105 -14.04 -13.67 -0.63
CA ARG A 105 -13.24 -13.26 0.53
C ARG A 105 -12.15 -12.27 0.10
N TYR A 106 -11.51 -12.50 -1.04
CA TYR A 106 -10.52 -11.59 -1.64
C TYR A 106 -11.13 -10.19 -1.84
N ARG A 107 -12.25 -10.10 -2.56
CA ARG A 107 -12.92 -8.82 -2.85
C ARG A 107 -13.34 -8.07 -1.58
N ARG A 108 -13.94 -8.79 -0.62
CA ARG A 108 -14.34 -8.20 0.67
C ARG A 108 -13.14 -7.67 1.45
N LYS A 109 -12.01 -8.37 1.42
CA LYS A 109 -10.76 -7.96 2.09
C LYS A 109 -10.12 -6.77 1.38
N LEU A 110 -10.14 -6.76 0.05
CA LEU A 110 -9.67 -5.63 -0.76
C LEU A 110 -10.48 -4.36 -0.48
N GLU A 111 -11.81 -4.47 -0.46
CA GLU A 111 -12.69 -3.33 -0.16
C GLU A 111 -12.47 -2.81 1.25
N LYS A 112 -12.35 -3.71 2.25
CA LYS A 112 -12.00 -3.34 3.62
C LYS A 112 -10.67 -2.58 3.68
N ALA A 113 -9.65 -3.07 2.98
CA ALA A 113 -8.34 -2.44 2.96
C ALA A 113 -8.37 -1.04 2.32
N ARG A 114 -9.04 -0.91 1.16
CA ARG A 114 -9.22 0.39 0.49
C ARG A 114 -9.96 1.39 1.36
N ARG A 115 -11.03 0.96 2.04
CA ARG A 115 -11.79 1.80 2.96
C ARG A 115 -10.92 2.27 4.14
N PHE A 116 -10.15 1.37 4.75
CA PHE A 116 -9.27 1.71 5.86
C PHE A 116 -8.22 2.76 5.46
N VAL A 117 -7.58 2.60 4.30
CA VAL A 117 -6.60 3.58 3.81
C VAL A 117 -7.27 4.92 3.51
N ALA A 118 -8.46 4.91 2.90
CA ALA A 118 -9.20 6.14 2.62
C ALA A 118 -9.58 6.91 3.89
N GLU A 119 -10.09 6.20 4.91
CA GLU A 119 -10.43 6.77 6.22
C GLU A 119 -9.19 7.34 6.92
N TYR A 120 -8.07 6.61 6.89
CA TYR A 120 -6.81 7.06 7.47
C TYR A 120 -6.30 8.34 6.80
N LEU A 121 -6.31 8.39 5.47
CA LEU A 121 -5.88 9.57 4.71
C LEU A 121 -6.83 10.76 4.91
N ALA A 122 -8.14 10.53 4.93
CA ALA A 122 -9.13 11.57 5.21
C ALA A 122 -8.88 12.21 6.59
N LYS A 123 -8.67 11.38 7.62
CA LYS A 123 -8.35 11.84 8.97
C LYS A 123 -7.02 12.60 9.02
N ARG A 124 -5.98 12.12 8.32
CA ARG A 124 -4.65 12.74 8.29
C ARG A 124 -4.63 14.07 7.54
N LEU A 125 -5.39 14.19 6.46
CA LEU A 125 -5.52 15.40 5.65
C LEU A 125 -6.51 16.41 6.23
N GLY A 126 -7.13 16.13 7.38
CA GLY A 126 -8.14 17.00 8.01
C GLY A 126 -9.44 17.11 7.21
N ILE A 127 -9.65 16.24 6.23
CA ILE A 127 -10.90 16.14 5.47
C ILE A 127 -11.83 15.28 6.33
N LEU A 128 -12.48 15.90 7.31
CA LEU A 128 -13.58 15.28 8.03
C LEU A 128 -14.67 14.93 7.00
N CYS A 129 -14.78 13.65 6.65
CA CYS A 129 -15.98 13.14 6.02
C CYS A 129 -17.08 13.21 7.09
N GLU A 130 -17.80 14.32 7.14
CA GLU A 130 -19.13 14.33 7.76
C GLU A 130 -19.97 13.27 7.04
N TYR A 131 -20.56 12.38 7.84
CA TYR A 131 -21.35 11.23 7.40
C TYR A 131 -22.73 11.65 6.91
#